data_AF-A0A920RUG0-F1
#
_entry.id   AF-A0A920RUG0-F1
#
_cell.length_a   1.000
_cell.length_b   1.000
_cell.length_c   1.000
_cell.angle_alpha   90.00
_cell.angle_beta   90.00
_cell.angle_gamma   90.00
#
_symmetry.space_group_name_H-M   'P 1'
#
loop_
_entity.id
_entity.type
_entity.pdbx_description
1 polymer ?
#
loop_
_entity_poly.entity_id
_entity_poly.type
_entity_poly.pdbx_seq_one_letter_code
_entity_poly.pdbx_strand_id
1 'polypeptide(L)'
;MTRKLIGLGKLMRLEKPIGTFLLLWPTLSAFMILKEGSPTLKLVIIFCLGTFLMRSAGCVINDFFDKDFDGKVERTKKRPIVTGEVSSLRL
;
A
#
# COMPACT_ATOMS: atom_id res chain seq x y z
N MET A 1 -11.16 19.71 -3.10
CA MET A 1 -11.17 18.34 -3.67
C MET A 1 -9.77 17.73 -3.69
N THR A 2 -8.76 18.47 -4.16
CA THR A 2 -7.36 18.00 -4.34
C THR A 2 -6.68 17.50 -3.07
N ARG A 3 -6.86 18.18 -1.92
CA ARG A 3 -6.23 17.79 -0.64
C ARG A 3 -6.66 16.40 -0.13
N LYS A 4 -7.95 16.04 -0.29
CA LYS A 4 -8.45 14.72 0.13
C LYS A 4 -7.83 13.60 -0.72
N LEU A 5 -7.73 13.80 -2.04
CA LEU A 5 -7.09 12.85 -2.95
C LEU A 5 -5.60 12.67 -2.62
N ILE A 6 -4.90 13.75 -2.29
CA ILE A 6 -3.51 13.70 -1.84
C ILE A 6 -3.40 12.90 -0.54
N GLY A 7 -4.26 13.16 0.45
CA GLY A 7 -4.29 12.39 1.71
C GLY A 7 -4.52 10.89 1.49
N LEU A 8 -5.43 10.52 0.58
CA LEU A 8 -5.65 9.12 0.20
C LEU A 8 -4.43 8.51 -0.50
N GLY A 9 -3.79 9.26 -1.40
CA GLY A 9 -2.55 8.81 -2.07
C GLY A 9 -1.40 8.59 -1.09
N LYS A 10 -1.24 9.47 -0.09
CA LYS A 10 -0.31 9.27 1.02
C LYS A 10 -0.67 8.04 1.83
N LEU A 11 -1.95 7.80 2.08
CA LEU A 11 -2.42 6.64 2.85
C LEU A 11 -2.11 5.32 2.14
N MET A 12 -2.30 5.27 0.81
CA MET A 12 -1.97 4.13 -0.04
C MET A 12 -0.47 3.99 -0.37
N ARG A 13 0.35 4.94 0.08
CA ARG A 13 1.80 5.06 -0.16
C ARG A 13 2.17 5.22 -1.63
N LEU A 14 1.35 5.91 -2.41
CA LEU A 14 1.58 6.14 -3.85
C LEU A 14 2.83 6.97 -4.12
N GLU A 15 3.21 7.86 -3.19
CA GLU A 15 4.45 8.66 -3.27
C GLU A 15 5.73 7.82 -3.07
N LYS A 16 5.62 6.65 -2.42
CA LYS A 16 6.76 5.79 -2.05
C LYS A 16 6.45 4.33 -2.43
N PRO A 17 6.42 4.01 -3.73
CA PRO A 17 6.03 2.69 -4.24
C PRO A 17 7.06 1.58 -4.00
N ILE A 18 8.16 1.88 -3.29
CA ILE A 18 9.22 0.90 -2.97
C ILE A 18 8.65 -0.38 -2.36
N GLY A 19 7.64 -0.27 -1.49
CA GLY A 19 7.00 -1.42 -0.86
C GLY A 19 6.22 -2.30 -1.85
N THR A 20 5.62 -1.70 -2.88
CA THR A 20 4.95 -2.44 -3.95
C THR A 20 5.96 -3.19 -4.79
N PHE A 21 7.08 -2.54 -5.17
CA PHE A 21 8.14 -3.22 -5.91
C PHE A 21 8.80 -4.35 -5.12
N LEU A 22 9.00 -4.16 -3.81
CA LEU A 22 9.51 -5.19 -2.91
C LEU A 22 8.61 -6.42 -2.83
N LEU A 23 7.29 -6.27 -2.99
CA LEU A 23 6.35 -7.40 -3.07
C LEU A 23 6.26 -7.96 -4.49
N LEU A 24 6.32 -7.09 -5.50
CA LEU A 24 6.20 -7.47 -6.89
C LEU A 24 7.39 -8.34 -7.34
N TRP A 25 8.60 -7.99 -6.93
CA TRP A 25 9.82 -8.72 -7.30
C TRP A 25 9.75 -10.21 -6.97
N PRO A 26 9.61 -10.63 -5.69
CA PRO A 26 9.54 -12.05 -5.36
C PRO A 26 8.29 -12.73 -5.94
N THR A 27 7.18 -12.00 -6.08
CA THR A 27 5.95 -12.52 -6.71
C THR A 27 6.18 -12.89 -8.17
N LEU A 28 6.78 -11.99 -8.96
CA LEU A 28 7.07 -12.26 -10.37
C LEU A 28 8.18 -13.30 -10.53
N SER A 29 9.22 -13.29 -9.69
CA SER A 29 10.26 -14.32 -9.72
C SER A 29 9.69 -15.71 -9.46
N ALA A 30 8.87 -15.88 -8.41
CA ALA A 30 8.21 -17.14 -8.11
C ALA A 30 7.26 -17.56 -9.24
N PHE A 31 6.52 -16.60 -9.81
CA PHE A 31 5.60 -16.89 -10.90
C PHE A 31 6.30 -17.30 -12.20
N MET A 32 7.43 -16.69 -12.54
CA MET A 32 8.28 -17.08 -13.68
C MET A 32 8.80 -18.52 -13.52
N ILE A 33 9.25 -18.89 -12.32
CA ILE A 33 9.72 -20.24 -12.02
C ILE A 33 8.58 -21.25 -12.17
N LEU A 34 7.41 -20.97 -11.58
CA LEU A 34 6.23 -21.85 -11.65
C LEU A 34 5.63 -22.00 -13.05
N LYS A 35 5.92 -21.07 -13.97
CA LYS A 35 5.45 -21.10 -15.36
C LYS A 35 6.53 -21.51 -16.34
N GLU A 36 7.66 -22.04 -15.87
CA GLU A 36 8.77 -22.47 -16.73
C GLU A 36 9.21 -21.38 -17.73
N GLY A 37 9.20 -20.12 -17.27
CA GLY A 37 9.56 -18.96 -18.09
C GLY A 37 8.48 -18.48 -19.08
N SER A 38 7.29 -19.09 -19.11
CA SER A 38 6.22 -18.76 -20.06
C SER A 38 4.92 -18.27 -19.39
N PRO A 39 4.93 -17.23 -18.55
CA PRO A 39 3.69 -16.70 -17.98
C PRO A 39 2.86 -15.96 -19.04
N THR A 40 1.55 -16.19 -19.03
CA THR A 40 0.62 -15.40 -19.84
C THR A 40 0.57 -13.96 -19.34
N LEU A 41 0.58 -12.98 -20.27
CA LEU A 41 0.48 -11.55 -19.95
C LEU A 41 -0.70 -11.22 -19.01
N LYS A 42 -1.85 -11.89 -19.21
CA LYS A 42 -3.02 -11.76 -18.34
C LYS A 42 -2.69 -12.02 -16.86
N LEU A 43 -1.92 -13.06 -16.57
CA LEU A 43 -1.56 -13.42 -15.19
C LEU A 43 -0.55 -12.43 -14.61
N VAL A 44 0.42 -11.98 -15.41
CA VAL A 44 1.36 -10.93 -14.99
C VAL A 44 0.61 -9.68 -14.56
N ILE A 45 -0.36 -9.22 -15.35
CA ILE A 45 -1.20 -8.06 -15.00
C ILE A 45 -1.97 -8.30 -13.70
N ILE A 46 -2.58 -9.49 -13.53
CA ILE A 46 -3.30 -9.84 -12.30
C ILE A 46 -2.39 -9.77 -11.07
N PHE A 47 -1.17 -10.32 -11.14
CA PHE A 47 -0.23 -10.27 -10.03
C PHE A 47 0.29 -8.85 -9.75
N CYS A 48 0.53 -8.05 -10.79
CA CYS A 48 0.90 -6.64 -10.63
C CYS A 48 -0.21 -5.84 -9.92
N LEU A 49 -1.46 -6.01 -10.36
CA LEU A 49 -2.60 -5.34 -9.73
C LEU A 49 -2.83 -5.85 -8.31
N GLY A 50 -2.75 -7.17 -8.10
CA GLY A 50 -2.93 -7.79 -6.79
C GLY A 50 -1.89 -7.32 -5.78
N THR A 51 -0.61 -7.26 -6.15
CA THR A 51 0.46 -6.77 -5.27
C THR A 51 0.31 -5.29 -4.95
N PHE A 52 -0.04 -4.46 -5.93
CA PHE A 52 -0.34 -3.04 -5.71
C PHE A 52 -1.51 -2.86 -4.73
N LEU A 53 -2.63 -3.53 -4.98
CA LEU A 53 -3.82 -3.44 -4.13
C LEU A 53 -3.56 -3.95 -2.71
N MET A 54 -2.91 -5.11 -2.58
CA MET A 54 -2.59 -5.70 -1.28
C MET A 54 -1.65 -4.80 -0.47
N ARG A 55 -0.64 -4.18 -1.11
CA ARG A 55 0.26 -3.25 -0.42
C ARG A 55 -0.49 -2.01 0.06
N SER A 56 -1.29 -1.40 -0.80
CA SER A 56 -2.06 -0.21 -0.46
C SER A 56 -3.06 -0.50 0.66
N ALA A 57 -3.78 -1.63 0.59
CA ALA A 57 -4.71 -2.05 1.64
C ALA A 57 -3.99 -2.30 2.97
N GLY A 58 -2.87 -3.02 2.96
CA GLY A 58 -2.07 -3.25 4.17
C GLY A 58 -1.58 -1.95 4.82
N CYS A 59 -1.18 -0.95 4.04
CA CYS A 59 -0.80 0.35 4.61
C CYS A 59 -1.98 1.13 5.20
N VAL A 60 -3.16 1.08 4.56
CA VAL A 60 -4.38 1.72 5.08
C VAL A 60 -4.80 1.07 6.39
N ILE A 61 -4.83 -0.26 6.44
CA ILE A 61 -5.24 -1.04 7.61
C ILE A 61 -4.25 -0.85 8.76
N ASN A 62 -2.95 -0.91 8.51
CA ASN A 62 -1.93 -0.67 9.54
C ASN A 62 -2.06 0.74 10.13
N ASP A 63 -2.21 1.78 9.30
CA ASP A 63 -2.40 3.15 9.80
C ASP A 63 -3.70 3.31 10.60
N PHE A 64 -4.75 2.58 10.24
CA PHE A 64 -6.02 2.62 10.94
C PHE A 64 -5.90 2.04 12.35
N PHE A 65 -5.23 0.88 12.50
CA PHE A 65 -5.03 0.24 13.80
C PHE A 65 -3.96 0.92 14.65
N ASP A 66 -2.90 1.44 14.04
CA ASP A 66 -1.76 2.02 14.76
C ASP A 66 -1.95 3.50 15.14
N LYS A 67 -3.07 4.14 14.75
CA LYS A 67 -3.27 5.60 14.83
C LYS A 67 -2.96 6.22 16.20
N ASP A 68 -3.34 5.56 17.29
CA ASP A 68 -3.17 6.09 18.65
C ASP A 68 -1.72 6.01 19.14
N PHE A 69 -0.99 5.00 18.67
CA PHE A 69 0.44 4.83 18.93
C PHE A 69 1.28 5.71 17.99
N ASP A 70 0.93 5.74 16.70
CA ASP A 70 1.63 6.50 15.68
C ASP A 70 1.66 8.00 16.00
N GLY A 71 0.62 8.54 16.67
CA GLY A 71 0.58 9.93 17.15
C GLY A 71 1.62 10.28 18.20
N LYS A 72 2.16 9.28 18.92
CA LYS A 72 3.17 9.45 19.97
C LYS A 72 4.61 9.29 19.45
N VAL A 73 4.78 8.94 18.17
CA VAL A 73 6.08 8.60 17.58
C VAL A 73 6.48 9.65 16.53
N GLU A 74 7.68 10.22 16.67
CA GLU A 74 8.17 11.34 15.85
C GLU A 74 8.12 11.05 14.34
N ARG A 75 8.44 9.81 13.94
CA ARG A 75 8.44 9.35 12.54
C ARG A 75 7.03 9.28 11.93
N THR A 76 6.00 9.02 12.73
CA THR A 76 4.67 8.60 12.27
C THR A 76 3.55 9.56 12.68
N LYS A 77 3.84 10.54 13.54
CA LYS A 77 2.87 11.55 13.98
C LYS A 77 2.25 12.38 12.85
N LYS A 78 2.87 12.39 11.67
CA LYS A 78 2.39 13.10 10.47
C LYS A 78 1.57 12.21 9.52
N ARG A 79 1.25 10.95 9.88
CA ARG A 79 0.43 10.08 9.04
C ARG A 79 -0.98 10.67 8.83
N PRO A 80 -1.61 10.48 7.66
CA PRO A 80 -2.88 11.16 7.32
C PRO A 80 -4.05 10.86 8.27
N ILE A 81 -4.11 9.66 8.86
CA ILE A 81 -5.15 9.28 9.83
C ILE A 81 -4.91 9.95 11.18
N VAL A 82 -3.64 10.06 11.61
CA VAL A 82 -3.25 10.67 12.88
C VAL A 82 -3.51 12.18 12.87
N THR A 83 -3.19 12.85 11.76
CA THR A 83 -3.37 14.31 11.62
C THR A 83 -4.81 14.72 11.29
N GLY A 84 -5.70 13.76 11.03
CA GLY A 84 -7.07 14.03 10.57
C GLY A 84 -7.17 14.52 9.12
N GLU A 85 -6.10 14.47 8.33
CA GLU A 85 -6.13 14.75 6.88
C GLU A 85 -7.06 13.77 6.15
N VAL A 86 -7.15 12.53 6.66
CA VAL A 86 -8.14 11.52 6.29
C VAL A 86 -8.89 11.09 7.55
N SER A 87 -10.23 11.23 7.55
CA SER A 87 -11.05 10.75 8.67
C SER A 87 -11.00 9.23 8.74
N SER A 88 -10.67 8.69 9.91
CA SER A 88 -11.03 7.32 10.24
C SER A 88 -12.53 7.26 10.55
N LEU A 89 -13.20 6.15 10.23
CA LEU A 89 -14.50 5.88 10.82
C LEU A 89 -14.30 5.75 12.34
N ARG A 90 -15.09 6.47 13.12
CA ARG A 90 -15.21 6.21 14.56
C ARG A 90 -16.08 4.97 14.69
N LEU A 91 -15.44 3.80 14.78
CA LEU A 91 -16.07 2.59 15.34
C LEU A 91 -16.06 2.69 16.86
#